data_AF-A0A060NNP5-F1
#
_entry.id   AF-A0A060NNP5-F1
#
_cell.length_a   1.000
_cell.length_b   1.000
_cell.length_c   1.000
_cell.angle_alpha   90.00
_cell.angle_beta   90.00
_cell.angle_gamma   90.00
#
_symmetry.space_group_name_H-M   'P 1'
#
loop_
_entity.id
_entity.type
_entity.pdbx_description
1 polymer ?
#
loop_
_entity_poly.entity_id
_entity_poly.type
_entity_poly.pdbx_seq_one_letter_code
_entity_poly.pdbx_strand_id
1 'polypeptide(L)'
;MLYNLWLGLNIAYEILLPMLWLLVLLAVVWSATLVLALVRAPKGQWRKTLPTSAAIGAIAMALAFVLFPGVAGSSFADINQFADWLFAIGTAVGIGVALWVLTWPMLTWLKKSA
;
A
#
# COMPACT_ATOMS: atom_id res chain seq x y z
N MET A 1 -6.85 27.24 -7.00
CA MET A 1 -6.99 25.99 -6.20
C MET A 1 -7.41 24.80 -7.06
N LEU A 2 -8.52 24.91 -7.82
CA LEU A 2 -9.01 23.83 -8.71
C LEU A 2 -8.00 23.41 -9.79
N TYR A 3 -7.30 24.38 -10.42
CA TYR A 3 -6.30 24.11 -11.46
C TYR A 3 -5.11 23.25 -10.98
N ASN A 4 -4.52 23.58 -9.83
CA ASN A 4 -3.39 22.82 -9.28
C ASN A 4 -3.80 21.41 -8.85
N LEU A 5 -5.03 21.26 -8.36
CA LEU A 5 -5.57 19.97 -7.94
C LEU A 5 -5.87 19.09 -9.16
N TRP A 6 -6.38 19.69 -10.24
CA TRP A 6 -6.55 19.03 -11.53
C TRP A 6 -5.21 18.61 -12.15
N LEU A 7 -4.20 19.49 -12.11
CA LEU A 7 -2.86 19.21 -12.60
C LEU A 7 -2.22 18.04 -11.83
N GLY A 8 -2.31 18.05 -10.50
CA GLY A 8 -1.80 16.96 -9.65
C GLY A 8 -2.50 15.62 -9.93
N LEU A 9 -3.82 15.61 -10.10
CA LEU A 9 -4.56 14.41 -10.49
C LEU A 9 -4.18 13.90 -11.88
N ASN A 10 -3.96 14.80 -12.84
CA ASN A 10 -3.55 14.43 -14.19
C ASN A 10 -2.13 13.83 -14.20
N ILE A 11 -1.20 14.41 -13.44
CA ILE A 11 0.15 13.84 -13.27
C ILE A 11 0.07 12.45 -12.62
N ALA A 12 -0.73 12.29 -11.56
CA ALA A 12 -0.93 10.98 -10.95
C ALA A 12 -1.52 9.97 -11.95
N TYR A 13 -2.51 10.38 -12.75
CA TYR A 13 -3.07 9.56 -13.81
C TYR A 13 -2.03 9.13 -14.84
N GLU A 14 -1.22 10.06 -15.34
CA GLU A 14 -0.15 9.80 -16.32
C GLU A 14 0.95 8.90 -15.76
N ILE A 15 1.27 8.99 -14.47
CA ILE A 15 2.23 8.10 -13.79
C ILE A 15 1.62 6.70 -13.57
N LEU A 16 0.33 6.63 -13.25
CA LEU A 16 -0.35 5.36 -12.96
C LEU A 16 -0.66 4.54 -14.21
N LEU A 17 -0.95 5.19 -15.34
CA LEU A 17 -1.27 4.53 -16.61
C LEU A 17 -0.22 3.50 -17.07
N PRO A 18 1.09 3.82 -17.10
CA PRO A 18 2.12 2.84 -17.45
C PRO A 18 2.35 1.80 -16.34
N MET A 19 1.88 2.05 -15.12
CA MET A 19 2.01 1.16 -13.97
C MET A 19 0.81 0.22 -13.79
N LEU A 20 -0.19 0.23 -14.67
CA LEU A 20 -1.37 -0.63 -14.57
C LEU A 20 -1.02 -2.12 -14.48
N TRP A 21 0.06 -2.56 -15.14
CA TRP A 21 0.53 -3.95 -15.04
C TRP A 21 0.98 -4.32 -13.63
N LEU A 22 1.54 -3.38 -12.84
CA LEU A 22 1.87 -3.62 -11.44
C LEU A 22 0.60 -3.82 -10.61
N LEU A 23 -0.47 -3.08 -10.89
CA LEU A 23 -1.77 -3.29 -10.24
C LEU A 23 -2.34 -4.67 -10.56
N VAL A 24 -2.24 -5.10 -11.83
CA VAL A 24 -2.65 -6.45 -12.24
C VAL A 24 -1.82 -7.51 -11.51
N LEU A 25 -0.49 -7.35 -11.46
CA LEU A 25 0.39 -8.27 -10.75
C LEU A 25 0.05 -8.32 -9.25
N LEU A 26 -0.19 -7.17 -8.62
CA LEU A 26 -0.57 -7.08 -7.22
C LEU A 26 -1.91 -7.78 -6.97
N ALA A 27 -2.90 -7.59 -7.86
CA ALA A 27 -4.19 -8.25 -7.79
C ALA A 27 -4.07 -9.77 -7.96
N VAL A 28 -3.20 -10.24 -8.85
CA VAL A 28 -2.92 -11.67 -9.05
C VAL A 28 -2.26 -12.27 -7.80
N VAL A 29 -1.24 -11.62 -7.25
CA VAL A 29 -0.55 -12.07 -6.02
C VAL A 29 -1.53 -12.11 -4.85
N TRP A 30 -2.32 -11.06 -4.67
CA TRP A 30 -3.33 -11.00 -3.63
C TRP A 30 -4.36 -12.13 -3.77
N SER A 31 -4.90 -12.32 -4.98
CA SER A 31 -5.85 -13.41 -5.26
C SER A 31 -5.25 -14.78 -4.95
N ALA A 32 -3.99 -15.02 -5.32
CA ALA A 32 -3.30 -16.26 -5.01
C ALA A 32 -3.19 -16.48 -3.48
N THR A 33 -2.80 -15.45 -2.71
CA THR A 33 -2.74 -15.57 -1.24
C THR A 33 -4.10 -15.82 -0.61
N LEU A 34 -5.16 -15.21 -1.16
CA LEU A 34 -6.53 -15.38 -0.71
C LEU A 34 -7.04 -16.81 -0.99
N VAL A 35 -6.80 -17.33 -2.20
CA VAL A 35 -7.14 -18.71 -2.55
C VAL A 35 -6.37 -19.70 -1.66
N LEU A 36 -5.07 -19.47 -1.42
CA LEU A 36 -4.27 -20.32 -0.54
C LEU A 36 -4.82 -20.30 0.90
N ALA A 37 -5.19 -19.13 1.42
CA ALA A 37 -5.81 -19.02 2.73
C ALA A 37 -7.15 -19.76 2.81
N LEU A 38 -8.00 -19.68 1.79
CA LEU A 38 -9.27 -20.39 1.76
C LEU A 38 -9.10 -21.91 1.67
N VAL A 39 -8.22 -22.39 0.78
CA VAL A 39 -8.04 -23.82 0.51
C VAL A 39 -7.22 -24.52 1.59
N ARG A 40 -6.13 -23.90 2.03
CA ARG A 40 -5.21 -24.49 3.02
C ARG A 40 -5.60 -24.13 4.45
N ALA A 41 -6.31 -23.03 4.65
CA ALA A 41 -6.78 -22.58 5.96
C ALA A 41 -8.31 -22.39 6.09
N PRO A 42 -9.15 -23.43 5.83
CA PRO A 42 -10.61 -23.31 5.96
C PRO A 42 -11.10 -22.97 7.38
N LYS A 43 -10.30 -23.25 8.42
CA LYS A 43 -10.53 -22.83 9.81
C LYS A 43 -9.57 -21.71 10.26
N GLY A 44 -8.98 -20.99 9.31
CA GLY A 44 -8.02 -19.92 9.55
C GLY A 44 -8.62 -18.83 10.43
N GLN A 45 -7.83 -18.33 11.37
CA GLN A 45 -8.30 -17.33 12.34
C GLN A 45 -8.14 -15.92 11.76
N TRP A 46 -8.89 -15.60 10.69
CA TRP A 46 -8.84 -14.33 9.95
C TRP A 46 -8.90 -13.09 10.85
N ARG A 47 -9.72 -13.13 11.92
CA ARG A 47 -9.82 -12.03 12.88
C ARG A 47 -8.58 -11.85 13.76
N LYS A 48 -7.86 -12.94 14.07
CA LYS A 48 -6.65 -12.88 14.92
C LYS A 48 -5.41 -12.43 14.15
N THR A 49 -5.41 -12.59 12.83
CA THR A 49 -4.31 -12.14 11.97
C THR A 49 -4.45 -10.68 11.55
N LEU A 50 -5.67 -10.13 11.61
CA LEU A 50 -5.97 -8.74 11.24
C LEU A 50 -5.13 -7.69 12.01
N PRO A 51 -4.98 -7.73 13.35
CA PRO A 51 -4.18 -6.73 14.06
C PRO A 51 -2.71 -6.76 13.67
N THR A 52 -2.13 -7.96 13.48
CA THR A 52 -0.75 -8.11 13.02
C THR A 52 -0.58 -7.54 11.61
N SER A 53 -1.53 -7.83 10.72
CA SER A 53 -1.50 -7.32 9.35
C SER A 53 -1.67 -5.79 9.29
N ALA A 54 -2.55 -5.24 10.11
CA ALA A 54 -2.72 -3.80 10.26
C ALA A 54 -1.45 -3.13 10.82
N ALA A 55 -0.77 -3.76 11.78
CA ALA A 55 0.52 -3.28 12.29
C ALA A 55 1.59 -3.24 11.19
N ILE A 56 1.68 -4.26 10.35
CA ILE A 56 2.60 -4.27 9.19
C ILE A 56 2.27 -3.10 8.24
N GLY A 57 1.00 -2.91 7.91
CA GLY A 57 0.57 -1.79 7.07
C GLY A 57 0.89 -0.43 7.68
N ALA A 58 0.66 -0.25 8.98
CA ALA A 58 0.95 0.99 9.68
C ALA A 58 2.46 1.29 9.73
N ILE A 59 3.29 0.29 10.01
CA ILE A 59 4.75 0.41 9.98
C ILE A 59 5.22 0.77 8.58
N ALA A 60 4.71 0.07 7.56
CA ALA A 60 5.10 0.34 6.18
C ALA A 60 4.67 1.73 5.71
N MET A 61 3.48 2.21 6.13
CA MET A 61 3.04 3.58 5.88
C MET A 61 4.00 4.60 6.50
N ALA A 62 4.37 4.41 7.77
CA ALA A 62 5.30 5.30 8.46
C ALA A 62 6.68 5.31 7.78
N LEU A 63 7.21 4.14 7.44
CA LEU A 63 8.47 4.01 6.71
C LEU A 63 8.39 4.65 5.32
N ALA A 64 7.34 4.38 4.56
CA ALA A 64 7.14 4.95 3.24
C ALA A 64 7.10 6.48 3.29
N PHE A 65 6.41 7.05 4.28
CA PHE A 65 6.37 8.49 4.48
C PHE A 65 7.76 9.06 4.80
N VAL A 66 8.46 8.48 5.78
CA VAL A 66 9.79 8.96 6.21
C VAL A 66 10.84 8.83 5.09
N LEU A 67 10.77 7.75 4.30
CA LEU A 67 11.71 7.48 3.22
C LEU A 67 11.35 8.21 1.92
N PHE A 68 10.13 8.74 1.79
CA PHE A 68 9.63 9.39 0.58
C PHE A 68 10.60 10.44 0.00
N PRO A 69 11.14 11.39 0.78
CA PRO A 69 12.04 12.41 0.23
C PRO A 69 13.33 11.79 -0.33
N GLY A 70 13.91 10.84 0.41
CA GLY A 70 15.15 10.17 -0.01
C GLY A 70 14.99 9.41 -1.33
N VAL A 71 13.84 8.76 -1.54
CA VAL A 71 13.52 8.08 -2.80
C VAL A 71 13.23 9.08 -3.93
N ALA A 72 12.61 10.22 -3.61
CA ALA A 72 12.34 11.29 -4.56
C ALA A 72 13.58 12.14 -4.90
N GLY A 73 14.73 11.90 -4.26
CA GLY A 73 15.94 12.71 -4.42
C GLY A 73 15.81 14.12 -3.83
N SER A 74 14.92 14.32 -2.86
CA SER A 74 14.62 15.59 -2.20
C SER A 74 14.66 15.48 -0.67
N SER A 75 14.43 16.60 0.02
CA SER A 75 14.25 16.65 1.47
C SER A 75 12.85 17.14 1.83
N PHE A 76 12.41 16.88 3.07
CA PHE A 76 11.16 17.47 3.56
C PHE A 76 11.19 19.01 3.61
N ALA A 77 12.37 19.62 3.65
CA ALA A 77 12.52 21.07 3.59
C ALA A 77 12.21 21.66 2.21
N ASP A 78 12.21 20.83 1.16
CA ASP A 78 11.91 21.25 -0.21
C ASP A 78 10.40 21.23 -0.51
N ILE A 79 9.59 20.68 0.41
CA ILE A 79 8.13 20.57 0.27
C ILE A 79 7.49 21.92 0.59
N ASN A 80 7.23 22.70 -0.47
CA ASN A 80 6.69 24.05 -0.35
C ASN A 80 5.21 24.16 -0.71
N GLN A 81 4.62 23.13 -1.32
CA GLN A 81 3.22 23.14 -1.74
C GLN A 81 2.37 22.11 -0.99
N PHE A 82 1.11 22.47 -0.73
CA PHE A 82 0.13 21.56 -0.14
C PHE A 82 -0.11 20.30 -1.00
N ALA A 83 -0.01 20.43 -2.33
CA ALA A 83 -0.15 19.31 -3.26
C ALA A 83 0.96 18.25 -3.06
N ASP A 84 2.19 18.69 -2.77
CA ASP A 84 3.33 17.80 -2.53
C ASP A 84 3.14 16.99 -1.23
N TRP A 85 2.58 17.63 -0.19
CA TRP A 85 2.18 16.93 1.04
C TRP A 85 1.09 15.90 0.78
N LEU A 86 0.07 16.24 0.01
CA LEU A 86 -0.98 15.30 -0.37
C LEU A 86 -0.42 14.11 -1.14
N PHE A 87 0.53 14.34 -2.05
CA PHE A 87 1.17 13.27 -2.80
C PHE A 87 2.00 12.37 -1.88
N ALA A 88 2.87 12.93 -1.03
CA ALA A 88 3.68 12.16 -0.09
C ALA A 88 2.83 11.31 0.88
N ILE A 89 1.79 11.91 1.47
CA ILE A 89 0.86 11.21 2.37
C ILE A 89 0.07 10.16 1.60
N GLY A 90 -0.45 10.51 0.42
CA GLY A 90 -1.21 9.61 -0.43
C GLY A 90 -0.42 8.37 -0.82
N THR A 91 0.84 8.54 -1.22
CA THR A 91 1.76 7.43 -1.52
C THR A 91 2.00 6.56 -0.29
N ALA A 92 2.29 7.16 0.87
CA ALA A 92 2.51 6.43 2.10
C ALA A 92 1.28 5.60 2.53
N VAL A 93 0.09 6.22 2.51
CA VAL A 93 -1.19 5.56 2.81
C VAL A 93 -1.43 4.42 1.81
N GLY A 94 -1.21 4.65 0.52
CA GLY A 94 -1.36 3.64 -0.52
C GLY A 94 -0.49 2.40 -0.26
N ILE A 95 0.78 2.60 0.08
CA ILE A 95 1.72 1.52 0.42
C ILE A 95 1.27 0.77 1.68
N GLY A 96 0.87 1.49 2.73
CA GLY A 96 0.40 0.90 3.97
C GLY A 96 -0.85 0.04 3.79
N VAL A 97 -1.85 0.55 3.06
CA VAL A 97 -3.07 -0.18 2.73
C VAL A 97 -2.76 -1.40 1.87
N ALA A 98 -1.90 -1.26 0.85
CA ALA A 98 -1.52 -2.37 -0.01
C ALA A 98 -0.88 -3.52 0.79
N LEU A 99 0.06 -3.22 1.70
CA LEU A 99 0.73 -4.23 2.52
C LEU A 99 -0.19 -4.82 3.59
N TRP A 100 -1.10 -4.03 4.16
CA TRP A 100 -2.15 -4.56 5.03
C TRP A 100 -3.02 -5.58 4.29
N VAL A 101 -3.59 -5.19 3.14
CA VAL A 101 -4.48 -6.05 2.35
C VAL A 101 -3.76 -7.31 1.84
N LEU A 102 -2.49 -7.19 1.46
CA LEU A 102 -1.69 -8.31 0.94
C LEU A 102 -1.24 -9.28 2.04
N THR A 103 -0.82 -8.77 3.20
CA THR A 103 -0.35 -9.64 4.29
C THR A 103 -1.48 -10.33 5.03
N TRP A 104 -2.72 -9.82 4.98
CA TRP A 104 -3.82 -10.39 5.75
C TRP A 104 -4.17 -11.84 5.37
N PRO A 105 -4.50 -12.18 4.11
CA PRO A 105 -4.72 -13.56 3.71
C PRO A 105 -3.45 -14.41 3.87
N MET A 106 -2.28 -13.85 3.57
CA MET A 106 -0.99 -14.53 3.71
C MET A 106 -0.73 -14.99 5.15
N LEU A 107 -0.89 -14.10 6.14
CA LEU A 107 -0.74 -14.41 7.56
C LEU A 107 -1.77 -15.43 8.04
N THR A 108 -2.99 -15.39 7.48
CA THR A 108 -4.06 -16.31 7.85
C THR A 108 -3.75 -17.74 7.42
N TRP A 109 -3.09 -17.91 6.28
CA TRP A 109 -2.57 -19.20 5.84
C TRP A 109 -1.35 -19.66 6.66
N LEU A 110 -0.38 -18.77 6.90
CA LEU A 110 0.89 -19.11 7.57
C LEU A 110 0.73 -19.46 9.06
N LYS A 111 -0.18 -18.80 9.78
CA LYS A 111 -0.43 -19.08 11.21
C LYS A 111 -1.19 -20.38 11.48
N LYS A 112 -1.41 -21.22 10.46
CA LYS A 112 -2.13 -22.49 10.56
C LYS A 112 -1.23 -23.71 10.83
N SER A 113 0.06 -23.49 11.10
CA SER A 113 1.05 -24.54 11.37
C SER A 113 1.66 -24.51 12.78
N ALA A 114 0.99 -23.85 13.74
CA ALA A 114 1.35 -23.93 15.16
C ALA A 114 0.25 -24.66 15.94
#